data_AF-A0A2A6H472-F1
#
_entry.id   AF-A0A2A6H472-F1
#
_cell.length_a   1.000
_cell.length_b   1.000
_cell.length_c   1.000
_cell.angle_alpha   90.00
_cell.angle_beta   90.00
_cell.angle_gamma   90.00
#
_symmetry.space_group_name_H-M   'P 1'
#
loop_
_entity.id
_entity.type
_entity.pdbx_description
1 polymer ?
#
loop_
_entity_poly.entity_id
_entity_poly.type
_entity_poly.pdbx_seq_one_letter_code
_entity_poly.pdbx_strand_id
1 'polypeptide(L)'
;LRQYLGAESQLKQHHPYPDDALMIDAFTNEELSKLGSDSTSQRKGVLNLASNQRRFSNWLHKNGRGSIGSRLTGTDQQQQSLKDDFKAFTKAEGKKINVSLDRLRQYLGAESQLKQHDPYPDDARMIDGFANEELSKLGSDSTSKRKGVSRLASNQRKFSAWLQTRGRESIASRLNG
;
A
#
# COMPACT_ATOMS: atom_id res chain seq x y z
N LEU A 1 -22.22 33.84 23.54
CA LEU A 1 -22.23 33.92 22.05
C LEU A 1 -20.86 33.48 21.53
N ARG A 2 -20.77 32.25 21.00
CA ARG A 2 -19.56 31.71 20.37
C ARG A 2 -19.47 32.28 18.95
N GLN A 3 -18.54 33.20 18.70
CA GLN A 3 -18.30 33.71 17.36
C GLN A 3 -17.29 32.81 16.63
N TYR A 4 -17.81 32.13 15.60
CA TYR A 4 -17.20 31.82 14.32
C TYR A 4 -15.72 31.40 14.29
N LEU A 5 -15.52 30.07 14.33
CA LEU A 5 -14.47 29.37 13.60
C LEU A 5 -14.63 29.65 12.10
N GLY A 6 -14.04 30.75 11.64
CA GLY A 6 -13.89 31.09 10.23
C GLY A 6 -12.88 30.17 9.58
N ALA A 7 -13.31 29.49 8.52
CA ALA A 7 -12.56 28.54 7.74
C ALA A 7 -11.35 29.17 7.06
N GLU A 8 -10.22 29.19 7.75
CA GLU A 8 -8.91 29.32 7.14
C GLU A 8 -8.60 28.04 6.35
N SER A 9 -9.15 27.96 5.14
CA SER A 9 -8.58 27.16 4.05
C SER A 9 -7.29 27.81 3.57
N GLN A 10 -6.31 27.94 4.47
CA GLN A 10 -4.93 28.13 4.09
C GLN A 10 -4.59 26.94 3.19
N LEU A 11 -4.24 27.21 1.93
CA LEU A 11 -3.38 26.33 1.15
C LEU A 11 -2.14 26.09 2.01
N LYS A 12 -2.17 25.08 2.89
CA LYS A 12 -1.03 24.71 3.73
C LYS A 12 0.07 24.34 2.75
N GLN A 13 0.96 25.28 2.47
CA GLN A 13 2.13 25.03 1.66
C GLN A 13 2.89 23.90 2.36
N HIS A 14 2.90 22.73 1.70
CA HIS A 14 3.62 21.59 2.22
C HIS A 14 5.07 21.79 1.82
N HIS A 15 5.98 21.61 2.77
CA HIS A 15 7.42 21.61 2.54
C HIS A 15 7.89 20.16 2.64
N PRO A 16 7.58 19.31 1.63
CA PRO A 16 8.11 17.96 1.58
C PRO A 16 9.64 18.01 1.45
N TYR A 17 10.29 16.87 1.66
CA TYR A 17 11.68 16.71 1.25
C TYR A 17 11.82 17.04 -0.24
N PRO A 18 12.90 17.74 -0.67
CA PRO A 18 13.11 18.08 -2.08
C PRO A 18 13.08 16.86 -3.00
N ASP A 19 13.76 15.78 -2.62
CA ASP A 19 13.79 14.52 -3.38
C ASP A 19 12.40 13.89 -3.51
N ASP A 20 11.60 13.93 -2.42
CA ASP A 20 10.24 13.42 -2.43
C ASP A 20 9.36 14.24 -3.38
N ALA A 21 9.50 15.57 -3.39
CA ALA A 21 8.74 16.44 -4.30
C ALA A 21 9.02 16.09 -5.77
N LEU A 22 10.29 15.99 -6.15
CA LEU A 22 10.69 15.65 -7.52
C LEU A 22 10.15 14.28 -7.94
N MET A 23 10.29 13.27 -7.07
CA MET A 23 9.78 11.93 -7.31
C MET A 23 8.25 11.92 -7.46
N ILE A 24 7.52 12.61 -6.58
CA ILE A 24 6.05 12.71 -6.63
C ILE A 24 5.61 13.41 -7.92
N ASP A 25 6.27 14.48 -8.32
CA ASP A 25 5.95 15.24 -9.53
C ASP A 25 6.16 14.40 -10.78
N ALA A 26 7.29 13.71 -10.88
CA ALA A 26 7.59 12.82 -11.99
C ALA A 26 6.58 11.66 -12.09
N PHE A 27 6.28 10.99 -10.97
CA PHE A 27 5.24 9.96 -10.91
C PHE A 27 3.86 10.50 -11.30
N THR A 28 3.49 11.67 -10.79
CA THR A 28 2.18 12.30 -11.06
C THR A 28 2.03 12.61 -12.54
N ASN A 29 3.06 13.16 -13.17
CA ASN A 29 3.04 13.50 -14.60
C ASN A 29 2.93 12.26 -15.48
N GLU A 30 3.63 11.18 -15.15
CA GLU A 30 3.50 9.90 -15.86
C GLU A 30 2.08 9.32 -15.70
N GLU A 31 1.52 9.33 -14.49
CA GLU A 31 0.16 8.83 -14.27
C GLU A 31 -0.90 9.66 -14.99
N LEU A 32 -0.70 10.98 -15.09
CA LEU A 32 -1.59 11.87 -15.83
C LEU A 32 -1.45 11.74 -17.36
N SER A 33 -0.29 11.35 -17.88
CA SER A 33 -0.08 11.17 -19.33
C SER A 33 -0.78 9.92 -19.87
N LYS A 34 -0.94 8.90 -19.02
CA LYS A 34 -1.70 7.66 -19.32
C LYS A 34 -3.21 7.89 -19.38
N LEU A 35 -3.70 9.04 -18.89
CA LEU A 35 -5.12 9.37 -18.83
C LEU A 35 -5.51 10.32 -19.97
N GLY A 36 -6.61 10.01 -20.65
CA GLY A 36 -7.22 10.92 -21.61
C GLY A 36 -7.70 12.22 -20.96
N SER A 37 -7.94 13.25 -21.76
CA SER A 37 -8.49 14.54 -21.32
C SER A 37 -9.82 14.38 -20.59
N ASP A 38 -10.63 13.42 -21.02
CA ASP A 38 -12.02 13.25 -20.59
C ASP A 38 -12.12 12.49 -19.24
N SER A 39 -10.99 12.00 -18.74
CA SER A 39 -10.83 11.26 -17.48
C SER A 39 -10.78 12.16 -16.24
N THR A 40 -11.60 13.22 -16.17
CA THR A 40 -11.55 14.27 -15.15
C THR A 40 -11.53 13.74 -13.70
N SER A 41 -12.37 12.74 -13.40
CA SER A 41 -12.42 12.14 -12.05
C SER A 41 -11.14 11.38 -11.70
N GLN A 42 -10.58 10.62 -12.65
CA GLN A 42 -9.33 9.88 -12.46
C GLN A 42 -8.15 10.85 -12.28
N ARG A 43 -8.07 11.90 -13.11
CA ARG A 43 -7.06 12.96 -13.00
C ARG A 43 -7.10 13.64 -11.63
N LYS A 44 -8.30 13.96 -11.12
CA LYS A 44 -8.48 14.48 -9.75
C LYS A 44 -8.00 13.49 -8.68
N GLY A 45 -8.22 12.19 -8.88
CA GLY A 45 -7.68 11.14 -8.04
C GLY A 45 -6.16 11.14 -7.95
N VAL A 46 -5.46 11.27 -9.09
CA VAL A 46 -3.99 11.35 -9.16
C VAL A 46 -3.48 12.60 -8.44
N LEU A 47 -4.09 13.77 -8.67
CA LEU A 47 -3.69 15.02 -8.01
C LEU A 47 -3.91 14.98 -6.49
N ASN A 48 -5.01 14.39 -6.03
CA ASN A 48 -5.28 14.17 -4.61
C ASN A 48 -4.25 13.22 -3.98
N LEU A 49 -3.84 12.18 -4.70
CA LEU A 49 -2.80 11.26 -4.26
C LEU A 49 -1.46 11.98 -4.09
N ALA A 50 -1.04 12.78 -5.08
CA ALA A 50 0.16 13.59 -5.02
C ALA A 50 0.14 14.57 -3.84
N SER A 51 -1.00 15.24 -3.61
CA SER A 51 -1.20 16.12 -2.45
C SER A 51 -1.00 15.37 -1.13
N ASN A 52 -1.59 14.19 -0.99
CA ASN A 52 -1.42 13.37 0.21
C ASN A 52 0.02 12.89 0.41
N GLN A 53 0.75 12.57 -0.66
CA GLN A 53 2.16 12.20 -0.59
C GLN A 53 3.02 13.38 -0.11
N ARG A 54 2.81 14.59 -0.63
CA ARG A 54 3.51 15.81 -0.16
C ARG A 54 3.19 16.13 1.30
N ARG A 55 1.95 15.92 1.73
CA ARG A 55 1.53 16.05 3.13
C ARG A 55 2.28 15.10 4.04
N PHE A 56 2.38 13.84 3.63
CA PHE A 56 3.10 12.82 4.37
C PHE A 56 4.60 13.13 4.45
N SER A 57 5.24 13.48 3.33
CA SER A 57 6.65 13.90 3.30
C SER A 57 6.93 15.12 4.19
N ASN A 58 6.08 16.15 4.15
CA ASN A 58 6.17 17.30 5.04
C ASN A 58 5.98 16.91 6.52
N TRP A 59 5.10 15.95 6.83
CA TRP A 59 4.97 15.43 8.19
C TRP A 59 6.23 14.70 8.63
N LEU A 60 6.84 13.88 7.77
CA LEU A 60 8.11 13.20 8.06
C LEU A 60 9.21 14.22 8.37
N HIS A 61 9.33 15.25 7.53
CA HIS A 61 10.30 16.33 7.70
C HIS A 61 10.12 17.05 9.04
N LYS A 62 8.89 17.46 9.38
CA LYS A 62 8.58 18.12 10.67
C LYS A 62 8.85 17.27 11.90
N ASN A 63 8.85 15.94 11.76
CA ASN A 63 9.08 15.01 12.85
C ASN A 63 10.51 14.42 12.86
N GLY A 64 11.44 14.98 12.07
CA GLY A 64 12.83 14.51 12.01
C GLY A 64 12.95 13.07 11.50
N ARG A 65 12.00 12.61 10.68
CA ARG A 65 11.98 11.26 10.09
C ARG A 65 12.60 11.29 8.70
N GLY A 66 13.23 10.20 8.27
CA GLY A 66 13.77 10.08 6.91
C GLY A 66 12.70 10.29 5.82
N SER A 67 13.14 10.65 4.62
CA SER A 67 12.24 10.90 3.48
C SER A 67 11.50 9.64 3.02
N ILE A 68 10.51 9.80 2.14
CA ILE A 68 9.86 8.67 1.48
C ILE A 68 10.88 7.99 0.57
N GLY A 69 11.49 8.73 -0.35
CA GLY A 69 12.41 8.21 -1.36
C GLY A 69 13.56 7.39 -0.77
N SER A 70 14.20 7.87 0.31
CA SER A 70 15.32 7.17 0.96
C SER A 70 14.95 5.83 1.62
N ARG A 71 13.66 5.62 1.91
CA ARG A 71 13.18 4.43 2.64
C ARG A 71 12.29 3.53 1.80
N LEU A 72 11.74 4.05 0.70
CA LEU A 72 10.76 3.39 -0.12
C LEU A 72 11.36 2.15 -0.82
N THR A 73 12.60 2.24 -1.29
CA THR A 73 13.37 1.16 -1.94
C THR A 73 14.57 0.71 -1.12
N GLY A 74 14.68 1.17 0.13
CA GLY A 74 15.76 0.83 1.06
C GLY A 74 15.63 -0.59 1.64
N THR A 75 16.31 -0.88 2.76
CA THR A 75 16.25 -2.16 3.46
C THR A 75 14.88 -2.46 4.05
N ASP A 76 14.60 -3.71 4.40
CA ASP A 76 13.35 -4.12 5.07
C ASP A 76 13.06 -3.29 6.33
N GLN A 77 14.11 -2.96 7.10
CA GLN A 77 13.97 -2.12 8.28
C GLN A 77 13.58 -0.68 7.91
N GLN A 78 14.16 -0.10 6.86
CA GLN A 78 13.81 1.24 6.37
C GLN A 78 12.36 1.27 5.86
N GLN A 79 11.98 0.25 5.11
CA GLN A 79 10.64 0.07 4.57
C GLN A 79 9.60 -0.11 5.69
N GLN A 80 9.91 -0.92 6.69
CA GLN A 80 9.05 -1.13 7.86
C GLN A 80 8.91 0.15 8.68
N SER A 81 10.01 0.89 8.89
CA SER A 81 9.99 2.20 9.53
C SER A 81 9.08 3.19 8.78
N LEU A 82 9.11 3.22 7.44
CA LEU A 82 8.22 4.08 6.65
C LEU A 82 6.74 3.68 6.81
N LYS A 83 6.44 2.38 6.88
CA LYS A 83 5.09 1.87 7.13
C LYS A 83 4.57 2.27 8.50
N ASP A 84 5.41 2.22 9.53
CA ASP A 84 5.02 2.59 10.89
C ASP A 84 4.84 4.10 11.04
N ASP A 85 5.70 4.91 10.41
CA ASP A 85 5.50 6.35 10.31
C ASP A 85 4.21 6.72 9.57
N PHE A 86 3.85 5.98 8.51
CA PHE A 86 2.59 6.21 7.80
C PHE A 86 1.36 5.92 8.67
N LYS A 87 1.41 4.89 9.53
CA LYS A 87 0.35 4.64 10.52
C LYS A 87 0.25 5.80 11.52
N ALA A 88 1.39 6.29 12.02
CA ALA A 88 1.43 7.42 12.94
C ALA A 88 0.88 8.70 12.30
N PHE A 89 1.26 9.00 11.06
CA PHE A 89 0.71 10.10 10.27
C PHE A 89 -0.81 10.00 10.12
N THR A 90 -1.33 8.84 9.73
CA THR A 90 -2.78 8.63 9.56
C THR A 90 -3.53 8.83 10.88
N LYS A 91 -2.94 8.41 12.00
CA LYS A 91 -3.51 8.65 13.34
C LYS A 91 -3.50 10.15 13.69
N ALA A 92 -2.41 10.86 13.42
CA ALA A 92 -2.29 12.29 13.68
C ALA A 92 -3.26 13.14 12.84
N GLU A 93 -3.56 12.68 11.63
CA GLU A 93 -4.50 13.34 10.70
C GLU A 93 -5.98 13.10 11.05
N GLY A 94 -6.29 12.13 11.92
CA GLY A 94 -7.65 11.83 12.35
C GLY A 94 -8.58 11.31 11.24
N LYS A 95 -8.03 10.99 10.06
CA LYS A 95 -8.79 10.48 8.91
C LYS A 95 -7.97 9.50 8.09
N LYS A 96 -8.65 8.58 7.41
CA LYS A 96 -8.00 7.63 6.50
C LYS A 96 -7.45 8.37 5.28
N ILE A 97 -6.14 8.44 5.18
CA ILE A 97 -5.43 9.02 4.03
C ILE A 97 -4.78 7.89 3.26
N ASN A 98 -4.80 7.96 1.93
CA ASN A 98 -4.05 7.06 1.07
C ASN A 98 -2.91 7.83 0.40
N VAL A 99 -1.70 7.25 0.45
CA VAL A 99 -0.50 7.76 -0.22
C VAL A 99 0.07 6.76 -1.23
N SER A 100 -0.54 5.58 -1.37
CA SER A 100 -0.18 4.51 -2.33
C SER A 100 1.33 4.26 -2.47
N LEU A 101 2.03 4.00 -1.35
CA LEU A 101 3.49 3.76 -1.36
C LEU A 101 3.89 2.65 -2.35
N ASP A 102 3.10 1.59 -2.48
CA ASP A 102 3.37 0.51 -3.44
C ASP A 102 3.37 0.99 -4.90
N ARG A 103 2.50 1.95 -5.26
CA ARG A 103 2.46 2.50 -6.63
C ARG A 103 3.70 3.35 -6.93
N LEU A 104 4.13 4.17 -5.95
CA LEU A 104 5.39 4.90 -6.07
C LEU A 104 6.58 3.95 -6.20
N ARG A 105 6.56 2.84 -5.46
CA ARG A 105 7.62 1.83 -5.51
C ARG A 105 7.68 1.13 -6.87
N GLN A 106 6.53 0.75 -7.43
CA GLN A 106 6.41 0.18 -8.77
C GLN A 106 6.92 1.14 -9.85
N TYR A 107 6.60 2.45 -9.74
CA TYR A 107 7.11 3.48 -10.63
C TYR A 107 8.64 3.56 -10.64
N LEU A 108 9.28 3.37 -9.48
CA LEU A 108 10.74 3.31 -9.36
C LEU A 108 11.35 1.98 -9.85
N GLY A 109 10.57 1.10 -10.47
CA GLY A 109 11.01 -0.22 -10.93
C GLY A 109 11.28 -1.22 -9.80
N ALA A 110 10.86 -0.90 -8.56
CA ALA A 110 11.04 -1.79 -7.42
C ALA A 110 9.81 -2.68 -7.20
N GLU A 111 10.07 -3.90 -6.74
CA GLU A 111 9.01 -4.90 -6.50
C GLU A 111 8.00 -4.42 -5.47
N SER A 112 6.71 -4.72 -5.68
CA SER A 112 5.65 -4.33 -4.73
C SER A 112 5.91 -4.89 -3.33
N GLN A 113 5.55 -4.11 -2.31
CA GLN A 113 5.59 -4.57 -0.92
C GLN A 113 4.25 -5.00 -0.35
N LEU A 114 3.25 -5.11 -1.21
CA LEU A 114 2.29 -6.20 -1.11
C LEU A 114 3.12 -7.48 -1.17
N LYS A 115 3.62 -7.91 -0.01
CA LYS A 115 4.42 -9.12 0.13
C LYS A 115 3.84 -10.14 -0.83
N GLN A 116 4.62 -10.54 -1.85
CA GLN A 116 4.61 -11.95 -2.18
C GLN A 116 5.01 -12.59 -0.85
N HIS A 117 3.98 -13.04 -0.16
CA HIS A 117 4.20 -13.94 0.94
C HIS A 117 4.84 -15.11 0.23
N ASP A 118 6.09 -15.39 0.58
CA ASP A 118 6.75 -16.64 0.24
C ASP A 118 6.30 -17.62 1.33
N PRO A 119 5.15 -18.30 1.17
CA PRO A 119 4.81 -19.42 2.03
C PRO A 119 5.83 -20.54 1.80
N TYR A 120 5.76 -21.56 2.64
CA TYR A 120 6.37 -22.84 2.30
C TYR A 120 5.89 -23.30 0.91
N PRO A 121 6.77 -23.88 0.07
CA PRO A 121 6.39 -24.34 -1.28
C PRO A 121 5.21 -25.32 -1.28
N ASP A 122 5.10 -26.16 -0.26
CA ASP A 122 4.01 -27.13 -0.12
C ASP A 122 2.68 -26.44 0.23
N ASP A 123 2.73 -25.47 1.14
CA ASP A 123 1.57 -24.64 1.48
C ASP A 123 1.10 -23.85 0.26
N ALA A 124 2.02 -23.28 -0.54
CA ALA A 124 1.67 -22.57 -1.78
C ALA A 124 0.83 -23.45 -2.71
N ARG A 125 1.36 -24.65 -3.02
CA ARG A 125 0.72 -25.61 -3.91
C ARG A 125 -0.64 -26.06 -3.40
N MET A 126 -0.74 -26.34 -2.10
CA MET A 126 -1.98 -26.74 -1.46
C MET A 126 -3.03 -25.62 -1.50
N ILE A 127 -2.66 -24.39 -1.13
CA ILE A 127 -3.54 -23.21 -1.14
C ILE A 127 -4.03 -22.92 -2.55
N ASP A 128 -3.14 -22.99 -3.55
CA ASP A 128 -3.49 -22.75 -4.95
C ASP A 128 -4.45 -23.83 -5.47
N GLY A 129 -4.20 -25.10 -5.13
CA GLY A 129 -5.08 -26.22 -5.44
C GLY A 129 -6.50 -25.97 -4.91
N PHE A 130 -6.64 -25.69 -3.61
CA PHE A 130 -7.95 -25.42 -3.01
C PHE A 130 -8.61 -24.17 -3.58
N ALA A 131 -7.87 -23.08 -3.75
CA ALA A 131 -8.44 -21.85 -4.28
C ALA A 131 -8.96 -22.04 -5.71
N ASN A 132 -8.22 -22.74 -6.56
CA ASN A 132 -8.63 -23.03 -7.92
C ASN A 132 -9.83 -23.97 -7.99
N GLU A 133 -9.88 -24.98 -7.12
CA GLU A 133 -11.03 -25.88 -7.00
C GLU A 133 -12.30 -25.13 -6.56
N GLU A 134 -12.19 -24.27 -5.55
CA GLU A 134 -13.33 -23.46 -5.08
C GLU A 134 -13.76 -22.42 -6.12
N LEU A 135 -12.81 -21.85 -6.87
CA LEU A 135 -13.13 -20.92 -7.96
C LEU A 135 -13.76 -21.61 -9.18
N SER A 136 -13.49 -22.90 -9.44
CA SER A 136 -14.08 -23.63 -10.56
C SER A 136 -15.56 -23.97 -10.32
N LYS A 137 -15.94 -24.14 -9.05
CA LYS A 137 -17.34 -24.33 -8.61
C LYS A 137 -18.17 -23.03 -8.70
N LEU A 138 -17.53 -21.87 -8.89
CA LEU A 138 -18.17 -20.56 -8.91
C LEU A 138 -18.27 -20.00 -10.33
N GLY A 139 -19.48 -19.73 -10.80
CA GLY A 139 -19.72 -18.98 -12.03
C GLY A 139 -19.09 -17.58 -12.02
N SER A 140 -18.85 -17.02 -13.21
CA SER A 140 -18.27 -15.67 -13.41
C SER A 140 -18.98 -14.59 -12.60
N ASP A 141 -20.29 -14.73 -12.44
CA ASP A 141 -21.16 -13.70 -11.87
C ASP A 141 -21.08 -13.66 -10.33
N SER A 142 -20.45 -14.66 -9.72
CA SER A 142 -20.24 -14.78 -8.27
C SER A 142 -19.07 -13.94 -7.76
N THR A 143 -18.96 -12.68 -8.22
CA THR A 143 -17.82 -11.78 -7.95
C THR A 143 -17.51 -11.65 -6.45
N SER A 144 -18.53 -11.56 -5.60
CA SER A 144 -18.33 -11.45 -4.14
C SER A 144 -17.71 -12.71 -3.52
N LYS A 145 -18.20 -13.90 -3.92
CA LYS A 145 -17.66 -15.19 -3.45
C LYS A 145 -16.24 -15.42 -3.94
N ARG A 146 -15.97 -15.13 -5.23
CA ARG A 146 -14.61 -15.22 -5.83
C ARG A 146 -13.61 -14.31 -5.10
N LYS A 147 -14.02 -13.09 -4.72
CA LYS A 147 -13.23 -12.19 -3.87
C LYS A 147 -12.99 -12.78 -2.47
N GLY A 148 -13.97 -13.47 -1.90
CA GLY A 148 -13.83 -14.21 -0.65
C GLY A 148 -12.74 -15.27 -0.72
N VAL A 149 -12.77 -16.15 -1.73
CA VAL A 149 -11.76 -17.20 -1.96
C VAL A 149 -10.37 -16.59 -2.11
N SER A 150 -10.24 -15.54 -2.93
CA SER A 150 -8.95 -14.86 -3.15
C SER A 150 -8.37 -14.26 -1.85
N ARG A 151 -9.23 -13.68 -1.00
CA ARG A 151 -8.82 -13.13 0.31
C ARG A 151 -8.38 -14.24 1.27
N LEU A 152 -9.10 -15.36 1.30
CA LEU A 152 -8.75 -16.51 2.13
C LEU A 152 -7.39 -17.08 1.74
N ALA A 153 -7.18 -17.36 0.46
CA ALA A 153 -5.91 -17.85 -0.07
C ALA A 153 -4.75 -16.88 0.25
N SER A 154 -5.00 -15.57 0.06
CA SER A 154 -4.02 -14.55 0.44
C SER A 154 -3.65 -14.61 1.92
N ASN A 155 -4.64 -14.74 2.82
CA ASN A 155 -4.43 -14.84 4.26
C ASN A 155 -3.64 -16.09 4.65
N GLN A 156 -3.93 -17.24 4.02
CA GLN A 156 -3.20 -18.49 4.26
C GLN A 156 -1.74 -18.38 3.82
N ARG A 157 -1.45 -17.75 2.67
CA ARG A 157 -0.06 -17.48 2.26
C ARG A 157 0.65 -16.59 3.28
N LYS A 158 -0.02 -15.58 3.86
CA LYS A 158 0.57 -14.75 4.93
C LYS A 158 0.90 -15.56 6.17
N PHE A 159 0.01 -16.46 6.56
CA PHE A 159 0.20 -17.31 7.72
C PHE A 159 1.36 -18.29 7.52
N SER A 160 1.45 -18.92 6.36
CA SER A 160 2.58 -19.80 6.02
C SER A 160 3.92 -19.05 5.99
N ALA A 161 3.97 -17.89 5.35
CA ALA A 161 5.17 -17.04 5.38
C ALA A 161 5.55 -16.65 6.83
N TRP A 162 4.56 -16.37 7.68
CA TRP A 162 4.81 -16.11 9.09
C TRP A 162 5.39 -17.34 9.83
N LEU A 163 4.89 -18.54 9.56
CA LEU A 163 5.45 -19.78 10.10
C LEU A 163 6.91 -19.96 9.68
N GLN A 164 7.20 -19.76 8.39
CA GLN A 164 8.55 -19.88 7.84
C GLN A 164 9.53 -18.91 8.49
N THR A 165 9.15 -17.63 8.63
CA THR A 165 10.00 -16.61 9.30
C THR A 165 10.26 -16.90 10.79
N ARG A 166 9.48 -17.80 11.40
CA ARG A 166 9.62 -18.23 12.79
C ARG A 166 10.24 -19.61 12.93
N GLY A 167 10.72 -20.22 11.83
CA GLY A 167 11.25 -21.58 11.83
C GLY A 167 10.23 -22.64 12.24
N ARG A 168 8.93 -22.35 12.05
CA ARG A 168 7.83 -23.26 12.41
C ARG A 168 7.46 -24.11 11.21
N GLU A 169 7.05 -25.34 11.48
CA GLU A 169 6.54 -26.26 10.46
C GLU A 169 5.38 -25.69 9.66
N SER A 170 5.33 -26.08 8.38
CA SER A 170 4.33 -25.66 7.40
C SER A 170 2.90 -26.07 7.80
N ILE A 171 1.91 -25.46 7.15
CA ILE A 171 0.50 -25.82 7.36
C ILE A 171 0.28 -27.26 6.88
N ALA A 172 0.80 -27.61 5.70
CA ALA A 172 0.68 -28.94 5.10
C ALA A 172 1.27 -30.02 6.01
N SER A 173 2.45 -29.79 6.60
CA SER A 173 3.08 -30.71 7.55
C SER A 173 2.20 -30.95 8.78
N ARG A 174 1.54 -29.91 9.30
CA ARG A 174 0.66 -30.00 10.48
C ARG A 174 -0.68 -30.69 10.21
N LEU A 175 -1.12 -30.70 8.96
CA LEU A 175 -2.36 -31.38 8.56
C LEU A 175 -2.15 -32.86 8.26
N ASN A 176 -0.91 -33.23 7.91
CA ASN A 176 -0.54 -34.60 7.49
C ASN A 176 0.20 -35.40 8.57
N GLY A 177 0.51 -34.81 9.73
CA GLY A 177 1.21 -35.44 10.86
C GLY A 177 0.30 -35.59 12.08
#